data_AF-A0A644ZMU0-F1
#
_entry.id   AF-A0A644ZMU0-F1
#
_cell.length_a   1.000
_cell.length_b   1.000
_cell.length_c   1.000
_cell.angle_alpha   90.00
_cell.angle_beta   90.00
_cell.angle_gamma   90.00
#
_symmetry.space_group_name_H-M   'P 1'
#
loop_
_entity.id
_entity.type
_entity.pdbx_description
1 polymer ?
#
loop_
_entity_poly.entity_id
_entity_poly.type
_entity_poly.pdbx_seq_one_letter_code
_entity_poly.pdbx_strand_id
1 'polypeptide(L)'
;MEAHARLDLEVYKTYIIPALGITSRYVGEEPYCEVTKTYNSIMKQSLEVAGIQCEIVPRLEVKNEAISASKVRRLIINGNIEEIKSIVPKSTYEYFQSDEAKLLIDKIKVNLGRH
;
A
#
# COMPACT_ATOMS: atom_id res chain seq x y z
N MET A 1 16.04 12.64 0.15
CA MET A 1 14.84 11.87 0.55
C MET A 1 13.78 12.75 1.19
N GLU A 2 14.10 13.47 2.28
CA GLU A 2 13.20 14.49 2.86
C GLU A 2 12.81 15.58 1.85
N ALA A 3 13.73 16.05 1.02
CA ALA A 3 13.42 17.00 -0.05
C ALA A 3 12.40 16.46 -1.08
N HIS A 4 12.49 15.17 -1.43
CA HIS A 4 11.51 14.53 -2.33
C HIS A 4 10.15 14.39 -1.65
N ALA A 5 10.14 14.06 -0.35
CA ALA A 5 8.92 13.99 0.44
C ALA A 5 8.18 15.32 0.48
N ARG A 6 8.93 16.41 0.74
CA ARG A 6 8.38 17.76 0.77
C ARG A 6 7.83 18.18 -0.58
N LEU A 7 8.59 17.96 -1.66
CA LEU A 7 8.13 18.31 -3.01
C LEU A 7 6.84 17.57 -3.38
N ASP A 8 6.78 16.26 -3.13
CA ASP A 8 5.58 15.45 -3.38
C ASP A 8 4.36 15.97 -2.60
N LEU A 9 4.55 16.32 -1.31
CA LEU A 9 3.50 16.90 -0.49
C LEU A 9 3.08 18.29 -0.95
N GLU A 10 4.00 19.14 -1.43
CA GLU A 10 3.64 20.45 -1.97
C GLU A 10 2.80 20.30 -3.24
N VAL A 11 3.15 19.37 -4.14
CA VAL A 11 2.32 19.08 -5.33
C VAL A 11 0.93 18.61 -4.90
N TYR A 12 0.85 17.68 -3.94
CA TYR A 12 -0.42 17.16 -3.45
C TYR A 12 -1.29 18.25 -2.80
N LYS A 13 -0.72 19.09 -1.94
CA LYS A 13 -1.42 20.21 -1.29
C LYS A 13 -1.86 21.29 -2.25
N THR A 14 -1.01 21.64 -3.22
CA THR A 14 -1.27 22.77 -4.11
C THR A 14 -2.31 22.42 -5.18
N TYR A 15 -2.25 21.19 -5.72
CA TYR A 15 -3.03 20.83 -6.90
C TYR A 15 -4.11 19.80 -6.62
N ILE A 16 -3.81 18.75 -5.85
CA ILE A 16 -4.72 17.59 -5.72
C ILE A 16 -5.79 17.86 -4.66
N ILE A 17 -5.40 18.40 -3.50
CA ILE A 17 -6.34 18.68 -2.41
C ILE A 17 -7.45 19.65 -2.85
N PRO A 18 -7.17 20.82 -3.47
CA PRO A 18 -8.21 21.76 -3.85
C PRO A 18 -9.08 21.24 -5.00
N ALA A 19 -8.48 20.53 -5.96
CA ALA A 19 -9.20 20.01 -7.11
C ALA A 19 -10.23 18.93 -6.73
N LEU A 20 -9.95 18.16 -5.68
CA LEU A 20 -10.78 17.03 -5.24
C LEU A 20 -11.57 17.33 -3.95
N GLY A 21 -11.38 18.51 -3.34
CA GLY A 21 -12.02 18.86 -2.06
C GLY A 21 -11.63 17.92 -0.93
N ILE A 22 -10.39 17.43 -0.91
CA ILE A 22 -9.91 16.46 0.08
C ILE A 22 -9.81 17.15 1.44
N THR A 23 -10.38 16.53 2.47
CA THR A 23 -10.30 17.00 3.87
C THR A 23 -9.54 16.02 4.77
N SER A 24 -9.30 14.81 4.30
CA SER A 24 -8.69 13.73 5.07
C SER A 24 -7.85 12.81 4.19
N ARG A 25 -6.73 12.33 4.72
CA ARG A 25 -5.85 11.35 4.08
C ARG A 25 -5.53 10.23 5.05
N TYR A 26 -5.67 8.99 4.58
CA TYR A 26 -5.29 7.79 5.31
C TYR A 26 -4.04 7.19 4.70
N VAL A 27 -3.07 6.84 5.53
CA VAL A 27 -1.83 6.16 5.11
C VAL A 27 -1.57 4.95 5.99
N GLY A 28 -1.08 3.87 5.41
CA GLY A 28 -0.68 2.69 6.19
C GLY A 28 0.60 2.93 6.97
N GLU A 29 0.68 2.34 8.16
CA GLU A 29 1.90 2.27 8.95
C GLU A 29 2.95 1.38 8.27
N GLU A 30 4.20 1.85 8.26
CA GLU A 30 5.34 1.09 7.75
C GLU A 30 6.43 1.01 8.85
N PRO A 31 6.34 0.03 9.76
CA PRO A 31 7.25 -0.07 10.90
C PRO A 31 8.63 -0.61 10.52
N TYR A 32 8.75 -1.30 9.38
CA TYR A 32 9.96 -1.99 8.96
C TYR A 32 10.87 -1.14 8.04
N CYS A 33 10.47 0.09 7.72
CA CYS A 33 11.21 0.99 6.85
C CYS A 33 11.34 2.37 7.49
N GLU A 34 12.50 2.68 8.08
CA GLU A 34 12.76 3.97 8.74
C GLU A 34 12.56 5.17 7.80
N VAL A 35 12.88 4.98 6.52
CA VAL A 35 12.62 5.94 5.44
C VAL A 35 11.13 6.28 5.36
N THR A 36 10.29 5.25 5.25
CA THR A 36 8.84 5.42 5.09
C THR A 36 8.21 5.97 6.37
N LYS A 37 8.70 5.56 7.54
CA LYS A 37 8.27 6.11 8.83
C LYS A 37 8.54 7.63 8.93
N THR A 38 9.72 8.06 8.49
CA THR A 38 10.09 9.49 8.45
C THR A 38 9.20 10.24 7.46
N TYR A 39 8.97 9.66 6.28
CA TYR A 39 8.06 10.22 5.27
C TYR A 39 6.62 10.39 5.80
N ASN A 40 6.05 9.37 6.45
CA ASN A 40 4.71 9.46 7.05
C ASN A 40 4.63 10.56 8.11
N SER A 41 5.69 10.74 8.90
CA SER A 41 5.77 11.79 9.93
C SER A 41 5.78 13.19 9.31
N ILE A 42 6.60 13.41 8.27
CA ILE A 42 6.64 14.68 7.52
C ILE A 42 5.30 14.96 6.84
N MET A 43 4.68 13.93 6.25
CA MET A 43 3.37 14.02 5.61
C MET A 43 2.31 14.46 6.60
N LYS A 44 2.23 13.78 7.76
CA LYS A 44 1.25 14.09 8.80
C LYS A 44 1.38 15.56 9.23
N GLN A 45 2.58 16.00 9.58
CA GLN A 45 2.83 17.38 9.97
C GLN A 45 2.45 18.38 8.86
N SER A 46 2.86 18.14 7.62
CA SER A 46 2.62 19.04 6.49
C SER A 46 1.13 19.18 6.15
N LEU A 47 0.38 18.08 6.24
CA LEU A 47 -1.05 18.06 5.94
C LEU A 47 -1.88 18.67 7.08
N GLU A 48 -1.56 18.37 8.34
CA GLU A 48 -2.28 18.91 9.49
C GLU A 48 -2.12 20.44 9.59
N VAL A 49 -0.93 20.98 9.27
CA VAL A 49 -0.72 22.44 9.17
C VAL A 49 -1.60 23.07 8.06
N ALA A 50 -1.90 22.32 7.01
CA ALA A 50 -2.79 22.76 5.93
C ALA A 50 -4.28 22.53 6.23
N GLY A 51 -4.64 22.09 7.46
CA GLY A 51 -6.02 21.81 7.85
C GLY A 51 -6.56 20.48 7.32
N ILE A 52 -5.69 19.59 6.84
CA ILE A 52 -6.05 18.28 6.31
C ILE A 52 -5.75 17.21 7.36
N GLN A 53 -6.78 16.46 7.75
CA GLN A 53 -6.61 15.36 8.70
C GLN A 53 -5.73 14.27 8.07
N CYS A 54 -4.67 13.84 8.76
CA CYS A 54 -3.81 12.76 8.29
C CYS A 54 -3.75 11.64 9.32
N GLU A 55 -4.32 10.48 8.96
CA GLU A 55 -4.43 9.33 9.83
C GLU A 55 -3.50 8.20 9.37
N ILE A 56 -2.59 7.80 10.27
CA ILE A 56 -1.70 6.68 10.05
C ILE A 56 -2.41 5.45 10.61
N VAL A 57 -2.88 4.58 9.71
CA VAL A 57 -3.61 3.36 10.05
C VAL A 57 -2.60 2.27 10.43
N PRO A 58 -2.71 1.68 11.64
CA PRO A 58 -1.82 0.60 12.08
C PRO A 58 -1.76 -0.55 11.08
N ARG A 59 -0.60 -1.20 11.00
CA ARG A 59 -0.42 -2.29 10.06
C ARG A 59 -1.29 -3.50 10.46
N LEU A 60 -2.04 -4.04 9.50
CA LEU A 60 -2.83 -5.24 9.73
C LEU A 60 -1.91 -6.48 9.76
N GLU A 61 -2.05 -7.26 10.83
CA GLU A 61 -1.31 -8.50 11.03
C GLU A 61 -2.25 -9.71 11.07
N VAL A 62 -1.78 -10.82 10.51
CA VAL A 62 -2.42 -12.14 10.65
C VAL A 62 -1.37 -13.10 11.16
N LYS A 63 -1.66 -13.77 12.28
CA LYS A 63 -0.71 -14.70 12.95
C LYS A 63 0.65 -14.05 13.27
N ASN A 64 0.66 -12.80 13.74
CA ASN A 64 1.85 -11.99 14.03
C ASN A 64 2.76 -11.73 12.82
N GLU A 65 2.24 -11.88 11.60
CA GLU A 65 2.95 -11.53 10.39
C GLU A 65 2.17 -10.46 9.63
N ALA A 66 2.87 -9.38 9.28
CA ALA A 66 2.24 -8.28 8.58
C ALA A 66 1.76 -8.67 7.18
N ILE A 67 0.52 -8.31 6.87
CA ILE A 67 -0.01 -8.50 5.52
C ILE A 67 0.68 -7.51 4.58
N SER A 68 1.20 -8.00 3.45
CA SER A 68 1.82 -7.16 2.43
C SER A 68 1.55 -7.66 1.02
N ALA A 69 1.46 -6.73 0.07
CA ALA A 69 1.27 -7.07 -1.34
C ALA A 69 2.43 -7.90 -1.90
N SER A 70 3.66 -7.73 -1.37
CA SER A 70 4.81 -8.55 -1.74
C SER A 70 4.65 -10.01 -1.28
N LYS A 71 4.12 -10.25 -0.08
CA LYS A 71 3.79 -11.60 0.40
C LYS A 71 2.75 -12.28 -0.50
N VAL A 72 1.67 -11.57 -0.84
CA VAL A 72 0.63 -12.09 -1.76
C VAL A 72 1.25 -12.48 -3.10
N ARG A 73 2.07 -11.62 -3.71
CA ARG A 73 2.75 -11.94 -4.97
C ARG A 73 3.66 -13.16 -4.87
N ARG A 74 4.42 -13.33 -3.77
CA ARG A 74 5.26 -14.52 -3.55
C ARG A 74 4.42 -15.80 -3.47
N LEU A 75 3.28 -15.78 -2.79
CA LEU A 75 2.37 -16.92 -2.74
C LEU A 75 1.83 -17.28 -4.13
N ILE A 76 1.46 -16.28 -4.95
CA ILE A 76 1.03 -16.48 -6.34
C ILE A 76 2.15 -17.14 -7.17
N ILE A 77 3.39 -16.67 -7.03
CA ILE A 77 4.55 -17.21 -7.76
C ILE A 77 4.78 -18.68 -7.40
N ASN A 78 4.71 -19.00 -6.12
CA ASN A 78 4.94 -20.35 -5.61
C ASN A 78 3.75 -21.30 -5.84
N GLY A 79 2.64 -20.82 -6.43
CA GLY A 79 1.44 -21.62 -6.64
C GLY A 79 0.57 -21.82 -5.40
N ASN A 80 0.88 -21.13 -4.30
CA ASN A 80 0.20 -21.27 -3.00
C ASN A 80 -0.99 -20.31 -2.89
N ILE A 81 -1.93 -20.36 -3.84
CA ILE A 81 -3.09 -19.45 -3.87
C ILE A 81 -4.00 -19.64 -2.65
N GLU A 82 -4.13 -20.87 -2.14
CA GLU A 82 -4.96 -21.15 -0.96
C GLU A 82 -4.54 -20.36 0.28
N GLU A 83 -3.23 -20.17 0.49
CA GLU A 83 -2.71 -19.42 1.63
C GLU A 83 -3.10 -17.93 1.60
N ILE A 84 -3.38 -17.40 0.40
CA ILE A 84 -3.79 -16.00 0.19
C ILE A 84 -5.13 -15.73 0.89
N LYS A 85 -6.02 -16.72 0.98
CA LYS A 85 -7.35 -16.61 1.62
C LYS A 85 -7.29 -16.05 3.04
N SER A 86 -6.21 -16.35 3.77
CA SER A 86 -6.04 -15.92 5.17
C SER A 86 -5.56 -14.48 5.31
N ILE A 87 -5.08 -13.85 4.23
CA ILE A 87 -4.42 -12.54 4.26
C ILE A 87 -5.04 -11.50 3.32
N VAL A 88 -6.15 -11.83 2.64
CA VAL A 88 -6.89 -10.89 1.78
C VAL A 88 -8.40 -10.99 2.03
N PRO A 89 -9.18 -9.96 1.68
CA PRO A 89 -10.64 -10.05 1.67
C PRO A 89 -11.16 -11.16 0.76
N LYS A 90 -12.33 -11.71 1.08
CA LYS A 90 -12.98 -12.78 0.29
C LYS A 90 -13.04 -12.48 -1.21
N SER A 91 -13.44 -11.27 -1.58
CA SER A 91 -13.53 -10.84 -2.99
C SER A 91 -12.19 -10.88 -3.72
N THR A 92 -11.09 -10.54 -3.04
CA THR A 92 -9.74 -10.59 -3.61
C THR A 92 -9.29 -12.04 -3.82
N TYR A 93 -9.60 -12.93 -2.88
CA TYR A 93 -9.29 -14.35 -3.03
C TYR A 93 -10.13 -15.01 -4.13
N GLU A 94 -11.42 -14.68 -4.23
CA GLU A 94 -12.30 -15.13 -5.33
C GLU A 94 -11.79 -14.64 -6.69
N TYR A 95 -11.33 -13.39 -6.79
CA TYR A 95 -10.70 -12.88 -8.01
C TYR A 95 -9.48 -13.72 -8.41
N PHE A 96 -8.58 -14.06 -7.49
CA PHE A 96 -7.41 -14.88 -7.83
C PHE A 96 -7.74 -16.34 -8.20
N GLN A 97 -8.97 -16.80 -7.97
CA GLN A 97 -9.45 -18.10 -8.45
C GLN A 97 -10.21 -18.00 -9.78
N SER A 98 -10.50 -16.80 -10.26
CA SER A 98 -11.32 -16.59 -11.45
C SER A 98 -10.49 -16.68 -12.74
N ASP A 99 -11.16 -16.94 -13.86
CA ASP A 99 -10.50 -17.05 -15.16
C ASP A 99 -9.89 -15.72 -15.61
N GLU A 100 -10.50 -14.60 -15.21
CA GLU A 100 -10.03 -13.25 -15.50
C GLU A 100 -8.67 -12.94 -14.87
N ALA A 101 -8.33 -13.59 -13.75
CA ALA A 101 -7.06 -13.39 -13.08
C ALA A 101 -5.90 -14.19 -13.69
N LYS A 102 -6.15 -15.16 -14.59
CA LYS A 102 -5.10 -16.01 -15.18
C LYS A 102 -3.99 -15.19 -15.84
N LEU A 103 -4.37 -14.21 -16.69
CA LEU A 103 -3.41 -13.32 -17.36
C LEU A 103 -2.58 -12.48 -16.37
N LEU A 104 -3.18 -12.07 -15.25
CA LEU A 104 -2.47 -11.34 -14.21
C LEU A 104 -1.52 -12.25 -13.44
N ILE A 105 -1.95 -13.45 -13.07
CA ILE A 105 -1.14 -14.45 -12.37
C ILE A 105 0.10 -14.81 -13.21
N ASP A 106 -0.07 -15.01 -14.51
CA ASP A 106 1.03 -15.29 -15.43
C ASP A 106 2.01 -14.11 -15.49
N LYS A 107 1.50 -12.88 -15.59
CA LYS A 107 2.34 -11.66 -15.53
C LYS A 107 3.10 -11.54 -14.21
N ILE A 108 2.48 -11.88 -13.09
CA ILE A 108 3.13 -11.85 -11.76
C ILE A 108 4.27 -12.90 -11.71
N LYS A 109 4.01 -14.11 -12.21
CA LYS A 109 5.01 -15.20 -12.28
C LYS A 109 6.21 -14.83 -13.15
N VAL A 110 5.98 -14.19 -14.30
CA VAL A 110 7.05 -13.80 -15.24
C VAL A 110 7.88 -12.62 -14.73
N ASN A 111 7.26 -11.57 -14.17
CA ASN A 111 7.96 -10.34 -13.82
C ASN A 111 8.84 -10.46 -12.56
N LEU A 112 8.47 -11.30 -11.60
CA LEU A 112 9.21 -11.44 -10.34
C LEU A 112 10.17 -12.64 -10.30
N GLY A 113 10.16 -13.50 -11.31
CA GLY A 113 11.19 -14.53 -11.51
C GLY A 113 12.49 -14.00 -12.15
N ARG A 114 12.58 -12.70 -12.43
CA ARG A 114 13.76 -12.02 -13.00
C ARG A 114 14.66 -11.33 -11.98
N HIS A 115 14.48 -11.61 -10.68
CA HIS A 115 15.33 -11.12 -9.61
C HIS A 115 15.95 -12.26 -8.82
#